data_AF-A0A372BH21-F1
#
_entry.id   AF-A0A372BH21-F1
#
_cell.length_a   1.000
_cell.length_b   1.000
_cell.length_c   1.000
_cell.angle_alpha   90.00
_cell.angle_beta   90.00
_cell.angle_gamma   90.00
#
_symmetry.space_group_name_H-M   'P 1'
#
loop_
_entity.id
_entity.type
_entity.pdbx_description
1 polymer ?
#
loop_
_entity_poly.entity_id
_entity_poly.type
_entity_poly.pdbx_seq_one_letter_code
_entity_poly.pdbx_strand_id
1 'polypeptide(L)'
;MKSHDHLLDKQYDEEYYNCVHFAHEAAMDLYDIDRGEALEFFMKPVKEKVFLPSRLKLLNPLPMPKEGCIVAFHSRYRNKPPHVGLFRLGRILHLQESGVSWMPIQVVQAFGFNRVSFYD
;
A
#
# COMPACT_ATOMS: atom_id res chain seq x y z
N MET A 1 0.69 1.72 21.33
CA MET A 1 0.47 1.43 19.91
C MET A 1 0.18 -0.06 19.77
N LYS A 2 -0.84 -0.49 19.00
CA LYS A 2 -1.17 -1.92 18.84
C LYS A 2 0.02 -2.69 18.25
N SER A 3 0.21 -3.97 18.58
CA SER A 3 1.18 -4.82 17.85
C SER A 3 0.69 -5.06 16.42
N HIS A 4 1.59 -5.37 15.48
CA HIS A 4 1.26 -5.77 14.12
C HIS A 4 1.59 -7.23 13.81
N ASP A 5 2.02 -8.01 14.81
CA ASP A 5 2.56 -9.36 14.57
C ASP A 5 1.54 -10.28 13.91
N HIS A 6 0.26 -10.12 14.26
CA HIS A 6 -0.85 -10.87 13.65
C HIS A 6 -1.08 -10.55 12.17
N LEU A 7 -0.54 -9.44 11.67
CA LEU A 7 -0.58 -9.11 10.24
C LEU A 7 0.55 -9.79 9.46
N LEU A 8 1.59 -10.32 10.12
CA LEU A 8 2.76 -10.90 9.43
C LEU A 8 2.44 -12.24 8.76
N ASP A 9 1.41 -12.95 9.23
CA ASP A 9 1.00 -14.25 8.68
C ASP A 9 0.12 -14.12 7.42
N LYS A 10 -0.24 -12.90 7.02
CA LYS A 10 -1.10 -12.66 5.85
C LYS A 10 -0.43 -13.12 4.55
N GLN A 11 -1.22 -13.78 3.72
CA GLN A 11 -0.76 -14.36 2.45
C GLN A 11 -1.38 -13.63 1.27
N TYR A 12 -0.59 -13.45 0.23
CA TYR A 12 -1.04 -12.85 -1.01
C TYR A 12 -1.91 -13.82 -1.79
N ASP A 13 -2.98 -13.29 -2.36
CA ASP A 13 -3.89 -13.98 -3.27
C ASP A 13 -4.22 -13.03 -4.43
N GLU A 14 -3.95 -13.48 -5.66
CA GLU A 14 -4.14 -12.66 -6.85
C GLU A 14 -5.61 -12.33 -7.16
N GLU A 15 -6.54 -13.15 -6.68
CA GLU A 15 -7.97 -13.01 -6.89
C GLU A 15 -8.62 -12.19 -5.77
N TYR A 16 -8.24 -12.46 -4.50
CA TYR A 16 -8.99 -11.96 -3.35
C TYR A 16 -8.22 -11.02 -2.42
N TYR A 17 -6.87 -11.06 -2.40
CA TYR A 17 -6.13 -10.39 -1.34
C TYR A 17 -4.71 -9.96 -1.75
N ASN A 18 -4.56 -8.67 -2.05
CA ASN A 18 -3.30 -8.09 -2.53
C ASN A 18 -2.85 -6.90 -1.68
N CYS A 19 -1.76 -6.24 -2.08
CA CYS A 19 -1.13 -5.16 -1.32
C CYS A 19 -2.08 -4.01 -0.91
N VAL A 20 -3.11 -3.71 -1.71
CA VAL A 20 -4.10 -2.67 -1.39
C VAL A 20 -5.03 -3.12 -0.27
N HIS A 21 -5.54 -4.35 -0.36
CA HIS A 21 -6.38 -4.95 0.67
C HIS A 21 -5.64 -4.98 2.00
N PHE A 22 -4.38 -5.45 1.97
CA PHE A 22 -3.53 -5.48 3.15
C PHE A 22 -3.27 -4.10 3.74
N ALA A 23 -2.95 -3.09 2.92
CA ALA A 23 -2.71 -1.73 3.41
C ALA A 23 -3.98 -1.13 4.05
N HIS A 24 -5.16 -1.41 3.49
CA HIS A 24 -6.43 -0.99 4.07
C HIS A 24 -6.73 -1.73 5.39
N GLU A 25 -6.60 -3.05 5.43
CA GLU A 25 -6.81 -3.85 6.64
C GLU A 25 -5.86 -3.40 7.77
N ALA A 26 -4.57 -3.24 7.46
CA ALA A 26 -3.58 -2.80 8.43
C ALA A 26 -3.86 -1.38 8.94
N ALA A 27 -4.38 -0.47 8.10
CA ALA A 27 -4.78 0.87 8.52
C ALA A 27 -5.95 0.84 9.50
N MET A 28 -6.98 0.05 9.19
CA MET A 28 -8.14 -0.17 10.05
C MET A 28 -7.73 -0.80 11.38
N ASP A 29 -6.99 -1.90 11.34
CA ASP A 29 -6.58 -2.64 12.52
C ASP A 29 -5.71 -1.80 13.46
N LEU A 30 -4.69 -1.12 12.92
CA LEU A 30 -3.65 -0.47 13.74
C LEU A 30 -3.99 0.97 14.12
N TYR A 31 -4.76 1.68 13.28
CA TYR A 31 -4.98 3.13 13.40
C TYR A 31 -6.46 3.54 13.32
N ASP A 32 -7.39 2.60 13.09
CA ASP A 32 -8.83 2.87 12.94
C ASP A 32 -9.13 3.84 11.77
N ILE A 33 -8.40 3.70 10.66
CA ILE A 33 -8.55 4.56 9.48
C ILE A 33 -9.17 3.78 8.32
N ASP A 34 -10.42 4.13 7.99
CA ASP A 34 -11.15 3.60 6.85
C ASP A 34 -10.89 4.42 5.57
N ARG A 35 -10.48 3.71 4.51
CA ARG A 35 -10.25 4.25 3.17
C ARG A 35 -10.89 3.37 2.10
N GLY A 36 -11.83 2.50 2.48
CA GLY A 36 -12.41 1.47 1.63
C GLY A 36 -13.01 2.06 0.35
N GLU A 37 -13.76 3.16 0.45
CA GLU A 37 -14.38 3.85 -0.70
C GLU A 37 -13.34 4.33 -1.72
N ALA A 38 -12.28 5.02 -1.27
CA ALA A 38 -11.22 5.51 -2.16
C ALA A 38 -10.38 4.36 -2.75
N LEU A 39 -10.29 3.24 -2.05
CA LEU A 39 -9.49 2.07 -2.44
C LEU A 39 -10.25 1.00 -3.21
N GLU A 40 -11.59 1.06 -3.26
CA GLU A 40 -12.45 0.02 -3.83
C GLU A 40 -12.04 -0.37 -5.26
N PHE A 41 -11.74 0.62 -6.10
CA PHE A 41 -11.31 0.41 -7.48
C PHE A 41 -9.95 -0.29 -7.61
N PHE A 42 -9.12 -0.24 -6.57
CA PHE A 42 -7.82 -0.89 -6.50
C PHE A 42 -7.87 -2.22 -5.73
N MET A 43 -8.94 -2.47 -4.97
CA MET A 43 -9.27 -3.71 -4.26
C MET A 43 -10.08 -4.66 -5.17
N LYS A 44 -9.44 -5.04 -6.29
CA LYS A 44 -9.97 -5.97 -7.30
C LYS A 44 -8.94 -7.07 -7.59
N PRO A 45 -9.35 -8.18 -8.22
CA PRO A 45 -8.43 -9.19 -8.74
C PRO A 45 -7.36 -8.53 -9.62
N VAL A 46 -6.12 -9.02 -9.55
CA VAL A 46 -4.97 -8.40 -10.23
C VAL A 46 -5.19 -8.27 -11.74
N LYS A 47 -5.82 -9.28 -12.35
CA LYS A 47 -6.14 -9.33 -13.79
C LYS A 47 -7.19 -8.29 -14.22
N GLU A 48 -8.01 -7.82 -13.28
CA GLU A 48 -9.07 -6.83 -13.52
C GLU A 48 -8.64 -5.40 -13.22
N LYS A 49 -7.45 -5.21 -12.61
CA LYS A 49 -6.97 -3.88 -12.24
C LYS A 49 -6.60 -3.06 -13.47
N VAL A 50 -7.46 -2.11 -13.82
CA VAL A 50 -7.12 -1.00 -14.72
C VAL A 50 -6.60 0.16 -13.89
N PHE A 51 -5.28 0.39 -13.93
CA PHE A 51 -4.71 1.53 -13.23
C PHE A 51 -5.04 2.84 -13.94
N LEU A 52 -5.90 3.64 -13.32
CA LEU A 52 -6.22 4.99 -13.75
C LEU A 52 -5.56 5.99 -12.79
N PRO A 53 -4.49 6.71 -13.19
CA PRO A 53 -3.81 7.67 -12.33
C PRO A 53 -4.73 8.74 -11.72
N SER A 54 -5.83 9.08 -12.41
CA SER A 54 -6.85 10.00 -11.91
C SER A 54 -7.52 9.52 -10.63
N ARG A 55 -7.59 8.21 -10.38
CA ARG A 55 -8.19 7.63 -9.17
C ARG A 55 -7.34 7.85 -7.92
N LEU A 56 -6.03 8.03 -8.06
CA LEU A 56 -5.18 8.44 -6.93
C LEU A 56 -5.55 9.82 -6.37
N LYS A 57 -6.27 10.65 -7.13
CA LYS A 57 -6.78 11.94 -6.65
C LYS A 57 -7.90 11.81 -5.62
N LEU A 58 -8.49 10.62 -5.48
CA LEU A 58 -9.48 10.33 -4.44
C LEU A 58 -8.83 10.16 -3.06
N LEU A 59 -7.51 9.94 -3.04
CA LEU A 59 -6.72 9.93 -1.82
C LEU A 59 -6.10 11.31 -1.62
N ASN A 60 -5.95 11.73 -0.36
CA ASN A 60 -5.40 13.04 -0.04
C ASN A 60 -3.87 12.98 -0.08
N PRO A 61 -3.18 13.66 -1.01
CA PRO A 61 -1.73 13.60 -1.08
C PRO A 61 -1.10 14.27 0.14
N LEU A 62 -0.06 13.64 0.67
CA LEU A 62 0.71 14.17 1.80
C LEU A 62 2.14 14.55 1.36
N PRO A 63 2.68 15.68 1.85
CA PRO A 63 4.04 16.11 1.52
C PRO A 63 5.11 15.27 2.24
N MET A 64 4.76 14.64 3.37
CA MET A 64 5.63 13.80 4.19
C MET A 64 4.84 12.61 4.74
N PRO A 65 5.48 11.46 5.01
CA PRO A 65 4.78 10.32 5.58
C PRO A 65 4.31 10.62 7.00
N LYS A 66 3.13 10.09 7.36
CA LYS A 66 2.62 10.05 8.73
C LYS A 66 2.20 8.62 9.07
N GLU A 67 2.17 8.29 10.36
CA GLU A 67 1.72 6.96 10.81
C GLU A 67 0.32 6.63 10.24
N GLY A 68 0.18 5.41 9.74
CA GLY A 68 -1.08 4.91 9.17
C GLY A 68 -1.41 5.44 7.77
N CYS A 69 -0.53 6.21 7.13
CA CYS A 69 -0.74 6.66 5.76
C CYS A 69 -0.42 5.56 4.73
N ILE A 70 -1.00 5.67 3.54
CA ILE A 70 -0.65 4.85 2.40
C ILE A 70 0.66 5.36 1.82
N VAL A 71 1.57 4.43 1.51
CA VAL A 71 2.79 4.69 0.76
C VAL A 71 2.67 4.01 -0.58
N ALA A 72 2.75 4.77 -1.67
CA ALA A 72 2.69 4.25 -3.02
C ALA A 72 4.09 4.27 -3.68
N PHE A 73 4.51 3.12 -4.19
CA PHE A 73 5.76 2.93 -4.93
C PHE A 73 5.44 2.85 -6.41
N HIS A 74 5.79 3.92 -7.13
CA HIS A 74 5.53 4.00 -8.56
C HIS A 74 6.63 3.29 -9.34
N SER A 75 6.19 2.44 -10.27
CA SER A 75 7.07 1.83 -11.25
C SER A 75 7.62 2.88 -12.21
N ARG A 76 8.82 2.62 -12.75
CA ARG A 76 9.38 3.36 -13.88
C ARG A 76 8.48 3.35 -15.13
N TYR A 77 7.60 2.34 -15.25
CA TYR A 77 6.65 2.20 -16.34
C TYR A 77 5.33 2.91 -15.99
N ARG A 78 4.98 3.96 -16.74
CA ARG A 78 3.85 4.89 -16.43
C ARG A 78 2.48 4.23 -16.26
N ASN A 79 2.26 3.05 -16.85
CA ASN A 79 0.95 2.38 -16.85
C ASN A 79 0.88 1.18 -15.91
N LYS A 80 1.95 0.88 -15.16
CA LYS A 80 1.91 -0.18 -14.16
C LYS A 80 1.31 0.38 -12.87
N PRO A 81 0.32 -0.30 -12.24
CA PRO A 81 -0.18 0.13 -10.94
C PRO A 81 0.96 0.25 -9.93
N PRO A 82 0.93 1.29 -9.06
CA PRO A 82 1.90 1.39 -7.98
C PRO A 82 1.72 0.22 -7.01
N HIS A 83 2.82 -0.27 -6.45
CA HIS A 83 2.76 -1.10 -5.26
C HIS A 83 2.44 -0.22 -4.05
N VAL A 84 1.72 -0.73 -3.06
CA VAL A 84 1.37 0.06 -1.87
C VAL A 84 1.69 -0.68 -0.57
N GLY A 85 1.85 0.11 0.49
CA GLY A 85 1.94 -0.38 1.87
C GLY A 85 1.52 0.68 2.87
N LEU A 86 1.51 0.31 4.15
CA LEU A 86 1.18 1.19 5.27
C LEU A 86 2.44 1.74 5.91
N PHE A 87 2.51 3.06 6.11
CA PHE A 87 3.61 3.67 6.86
C PHE A 87 3.44 3.45 8.36
N ARG A 88 4.47 2.87 8.97
CA ARG A 88 4.48 2.52 10.39
C ARG A 88 5.89 2.45 10.94
N LEU A 89 6.13 3.12 12.07
CA LEU A 89 7.39 3.09 12.81
C LEU A 89 8.59 3.44 11.92
N GLY A 90 8.43 4.46 11.07
CA GLY A 90 9.49 4.91 10.15
C GLY A 90 9.78 3.97 8.98
N ARG A 91 8.92 2.98 8.75
CA ARG A 91 9.09 1.93 7.73
C ARG A 91 7.75 1.65 7.03
N ILE A 92 7.76 0.84 5.98
CA ILE A 92 6.55 0.41 5.27
C ILE A 92 6.26 -1.07 5.56
N LEU A 93 5.07 -1.33 6.09
CA LEU A 93 4.50 -2.68 6.16
C LEU A 93 3.71 -2.93 4.87
N HIS A 94 4.09 -3.95 4.10
CA HIS A 94 3.44 -4.24 2.81
C HIS A 94 3.36 -5.73 2.54
N LEU A 95 2.37 -6.13 1.74
CA LEU A 95 2.20 -7.50 1.27
C LEU A 95 2.72 -7.63 -0.17
N GLN A 96 3.45 -8.69 -0.45
CA GLN A 96 3.88 -9.10 -1.78
C GLN A 96 3.63 -10.61 -1.95
N GLU A 97 3.90 -11.16 -3.13
CA GLU A 97 3.65 -12.58 -3.44
C GLU A 97 4.34 -13.54 -2.45
N SER A 98 5.49 -13.17 -1.88
CA SER A 98 6.19 -13.96 -0.87
C SER A 98 5.70 -13.76 0.57
N GLY A 99 4.62 -13.00 0.77
CA GLY A 99 4.05 -12.68 2.08
C GLY A 99 4.33 -11.26 2.54
N VAL A 100 4.07 -10.99 3.82
CA VAL A 100 4.24 -9.66 4.41
C VAL A 100 5.72 -9.36 4.64
N SER A 101 6.10 -8.12 4.35
CA SER A 101 7.47 -7.64 4.47
C SER A 101 7.50 -6.25 5.08
N TRP A 102 8.63 -5.95 5.71
CA TRP A 102 8.87 -4.69 6.39
C TRP A 102 10.09 -4.00 5.81
N MET A 103 9.91 -2.83 5.21
CA MET A 103 10.97 -2.17 4.44
C MET A 103 11.15 -0.69 4.85
N PRO A 104 12.38 -0.22 5.10
CA PRO A 104 12.66 1.21 5.23
C PRO A 104 12.41 1.93 3.89
N ILE A 105 11.91 3.17 3.95
CA ILE A 105 11.59 3.93 2.73
C ILE A 105 12.81 4.17 1.82
N GLN A 106 14.00 4.28 2.41
CA GLN A 106 15.26 4.50 1.70
C GLN A 106 15.61 3.31 0.79
N VAL A 107 15.15 2.11 1.14
CA VAL A 107 15.43 0.88 0.41
C VAL A 107 14.57 0.79 -0.86
N VAL A 108 13.40 1.43 -0.89
CA VAL A 108 12.45 1.37 -2.00
C VAL A 108 13.05 1.79 -3.34
N GLN A 109 13.91 2.82 -3.35
CA GLN A 109 14.55 3.29 -4.59
C GLN A 109 15.50 2.24 -5.19
N ALA A 110 16.12 1.39 -4.36
CA ALA A 110 17.00 0.32 -4.82
C ALA A 110 16.24 -0.81 -5.53
N PHE A 111 14.93 -0.94 -5.32
CA PHE A 111 14.07 -1.95 -5.95
C PHE A 111 13.51 -1.52 -7.32
N GLY A 112 14.03 -0.44 -7.91
CA GLY A 112 13.67 -0.02 -9.26
C GLY A 112 12.36 0.78 -9.35
N PHE A 113 11.86 1.27 -8.21
CA PHE A 113 10.82 2.29 -8.14
C PHE A 113 11.46 3.68 -8.28
N ASN A 114 10.84 4.55 -9.08
CA ASN A 114 11.37 5.87 -9.39
C ASN A 114 10.76 6.99 -8.54
N ARG A 115 9.60 6.74 -7.92
CA ARG A 115 8.91 7.73 -7.08
C ARG A 115 8.17 7.04 -5.93
N VAL A 116 8.26 7.67 -4.77
CA VAL A 116 7.44 7.34 -3.59
C VAL A 116 6.48 8.49 -3.33
N SER A 117 5.21 8.17 -3.09
CA SER A 117 4.16 9.14 -2.79
C SER A 117 3.44 8.73 -1.52
N PHE A 118 2.89 9.68 -0.78
CA PHE A 118 2.18 9.45 0.47
C PHE A 118 0.74 9.94 0.36
N TYR A 119 -0.18 9.19 0.93
CA TYR A 119 -1.60 9.53 0.90
C TYR A 119 -2.29 9.24 2.23
N ASP A 120 -3.20 10.14 2.59
CA ASP A 120 -4.22 9.92 3.61
C ASP A 120 -5.56 9.51 3.00
#